data_AF-A0A8T4I940-F1
#
_entry.id   AF-A0A8T4I940-F1
#
_cell.length_a   1.000
_cell.length_b   1.000
_cell.length_c   1.000
_cell.angle_alpha   90.00
_cell.angle_beta   90.00
_cell.angle_gamma   90.00
#
_symmetry.space_group_name_H-M   'P 1'
#
loop_
_entity.id
_entity.type
_entity.pdbx_description
1 polymer ?
#
loop_
_entity_poly.entity_id
_entity_poly.type
_entity_poly.pdbx_seq_one_letter_code
_entity_poly.pdbx_strand_id
1 'polypeptide(L)' 'MSLPHTFEVTGEAIRTKRMAAGIEMKDLAERTGISHRYLSHLETGSRRRMSPTRYVALRTALHATDEEL' A
#
# COMPACT_ATOMS: atom_id res chain seq x y z
N MET A 1 -17.28 -0.31 16.52
CA MET A 1 -15.97 0.32 16.27
C MET A 1 -16.09 1.26 15.07
N SER A 2 -15.79 2.55 15.20
CA SER A 2 -15.60 3.43 14.04
C SER A 2 -14.25 3.09 13.41
N LEU A 3 -14.22 2.76 12.12
CA LEU A 3 -12.95 2.61 11.41
C LEU A 3 -12.29 3.99 11.29
N PRO A 4 -10.94 4.08 11.34
CA PRO A 4 -10.25 5.33 11.14
C PRO A 4 -10.53 5.87 9.73
N HIS A 5 -10.61 7.18 9.57
CA HIS A 5 -10.87 7.81 8.26
C HIS A 5 -9.67 7.71 7.31
N THR A 6 -8.46 7.48 7.84
CA THR A 6 -7.22 7.29 7.11
C THR A 6 -6.26 6.39 7.88
N PHE A 7 -5.44 5.64 7.17
CA PHE A 7 -4.32 4.86 7.73
C PHE A 7 -3.00 5.52 7.39
N GLU A 8 -2.06 5.53 8.34
CA GLU A 8 -0.66 5.86 8.05
C GLU A 8 0.06 4.63 7.53
N VAL A 9 0.96 4.80 6.57
CA VAL A 9 1.74 3.72 5.95
C VAL A 9 3.20 4.10 5.73
N THR A 10 4.06 3.11 5.81
CA THR A 10 5.50 3.27 5.57
C THR A 10 5.86 2.88 4.13
N GLY A 11 6.31 3.85 3.34
CA GLY A 11 6.67 3.63 1.93
C GLY A 11 7.72 2.53 1.71
N GLU A 12 8.72 2.49 2.59
CA GLU A 12 9.77 1.45 2.57
C GLU A 12 9.21 0.05 2.84
N ALA A 13 8.25 -0.07 3.76
CA ALA A 13 7.63 -1.35 4.09
C ALA A 13 6.80 -1.88 2.91
N ILE A 14 6.01 -1.01 2.27
CA ILE A 14 5.26 -1.31 1.03
C ILE A 14 6.22 -1.81 -0.05
N ARG A 15 7.30 -1.07 -0.30
CA ARG A 15 8.31 -1.42 -1.31
C ARG A 15 8.97 -2.75 -1.01
N THR A 16 9.37 -2.97 0.24
CA THR A 16 10.02 -4.21 0.69
C THR A 16 9.12 -5.42 0.50
N LYS A 17 7.85 -5.34 0.94
CA LYS A 17 6.86 -6.41 0.74
C LYS A 17 6.59 -6.68 -0.74
N ARG A 18 6.46 -5.63 -1.55
CA ARG A 18 6.26 -5.77 -3.01
C ARG A 18 7.44 -6.50 -3.66
N MET A 19 8.67 -6.12 -3.34
CA MET A 19 9.86 -6.76 -3.88
C MET A 19 10.00 -8.21 -3.39
N ALA A 20 9.69 -8.48 -2.12
CA ALA A 20 9.68 -9.84 -1.56
C ALA A 20 8.63 -10.74 -2.24
N ALA A 21 7.51 -10.17 -2.66
CA ALA A 21 6.50 -10.86 -3.46
C ALA A 21 6.89 -11.02 -4.95
N GLY A 22 8.01 -10.42 -5.39
CA GLY A 22 8.50 -10.54 -6.77
C GLY A 22 7.63 -9.84 -7.82
N ILE A 23 6.82 -8.85 -7.44
CA ILE A 23 5.90 -8.15 -8.36
C ILE A 23 6.37 -6.73 -8.67
N GLU A 24 6.06 -6.24 -9.87
CA GLU A 24 6.34 -4.86 -10.24
C GLU A 24 5.29 -3.90 -9.65
N MET A 25 5.62 -2.62 -9.60
CA MET A 25 4.69 -1.59 -9.10
C MET A 25 3.44 -1.46 -9.98
N LYS A 26 3.54 -1.75 -11.29
CA LYS A 26 2.38 -1.80 -12.20
C LYS A 26 1.43 -2.94 -11.84
N ASP A 27 1.96 -4.12 -11.49
CA ASP A 27 1.15 -5.28 -11.13
C ASP A 27 0.44 -5.04 -9.80
N LEU A 28 1.12 -4.40 -8.84
CA LEU A 28 0.50 -4.00 -7.58
C LEU A 28 -0.60 -2.95 -7.81
N ALA A 29 -0.38 -1.99 -8.72
CA ALA A 29 -1.38 -0.98 -9.10
C ALA A 29 -2.66 -1.65 -9.62
N GLU A 30 -2.52 -2.59 -10.56
CA GLU A 30 -3.64 -3.34 -11.14
C GLU A 30 -4.38 -4.16 -10.08
N ARG A 31 -3.66 -4.92 -9.25
CA ARG A 31 -4.24 -5.75 -8.18
C ARG A 31 -5.05 -4.95 -7.16
N THR A 32 -4.61 -3.72 -6.86
CA THR A 32 -5.21 -2.89 -5.81
C THR A 32 -6.20 -1.85 -6.33
N GLY A 33 -6.27 -1.65 -7.65
CA GLY A 33 -6.99 -0.52 -8.25
C GLY A 33 -6.41 0.85 -7.88
N ILE A 34 -5.18 0.89 -7.35
CA ILE A 34 -4.47 2.11 -6.98
C ILE A 34 -3.61 2.53 -8.17
N SER A 35 -3.63 3.80 -8.55
CA SER A 35 -2.79 4.24 -9.67
C SER A 35 -1.30 4.07 -9.38
N HIS A 36 -0.54 3.71 -10.42
CA HIS A 36 0.93 3.60 -10.35
C HIS A 36 1.59 4.85 -9.77
N ARG A 37 1.13 6.05 -10.17
CA ARG A 37 1.60 7.33 -9.62
C ARG A 37 1.36 7.43 -8.11
N TYR A 38 0.19 7.00 -7.64
CA TYR A 38 -0.11 7.05 -6.20
C TYR A 38 0.75 6.06 -5.41
N LEU A 39 0.94 4.83 -5.90
CA LEU A 39 1.88 3.87 -5.30
C LEU A 39 3.31 4.40 -5.25
N SER A 40 3.78 5.04 -6.33
CA SER A 40 5.09 5.69 -6.33
C SER A 40 5.21 6.78 -5.25
N HIS A 41 4.16 7.58 -5.04
CA HIS A 41 4.14 8.55 -3.95
C HIS A 41 4.18 7.90 -2.56
N LEU A 42 3.52 6.75 -2.39
CA LEU A 42 3.59 5.97 -1.16
C LEU A 42 4.99 5.40 -0.94
N GLU A 43 5.55 4.66 -1.91
CA GLU A 43 6.87 4.02 -1.79
C GLU A 43 8.02 5.01 -1.57
N THR A 44 7.87 6.25 -2.06
CA THR A 44 8.85 7.34 -1.85
C THR A 44 8.61 8.14 -0.57
N GLY A 45 7.54 7.86 0.17
CA GLY A 45 7.18 8.57 1.41
C GLY A 45 6.67 10.00 1.20
N SER A 46 6.48 10.44 -0.04
CA SER A 46 5.87 11.74 -0.37
C SER A 46 4.36 11.77 -0.10
N ARG A 47 3.73 10.60 0.01
CA ARG A 47 2.44 10.39 0.68
C ARG A 47 2.58 9.28 1.71
N ARG A 48 1.95 9.45 2.86
CA ARG A 48 1.99 8.49 3.98
C ARG A 48 0.61 8.14 4.53
N ARG A 49 -0.45 8.68 3.92
CA ARG A 49 -1.83 8.46 4.36
C ARG A 49 -2.68 7.99 3.20
N MET A 50 -3.53 7.00 3.47
CA MET A 50 -4.48 6.47 2.49
C MET A 50 -5.83 6.15 3.11
N SER A 51 -6.86 6.08 2.26
CA SER A 51 -8.21 5.74 2.71
C SER A 51 -8.32 4.27 3.11
N PRO A 52 -9.29 3.91 3.98
CA PRO A 52 -9.50 2.53 4.42
C PRO A 52 -9.63 1.52 3.28
N THR A 53 -10.41 1.86 2.24
CA THR A 53 -10.62 0.97 1.09
C THR A 53 -9.31 0.63 0.38
N ARG A 54 -8.46 1.64 0.13
CA ARG A 54 -7.16 1.42 -0.53
C ARG A 54 -6.19 0.68 0.39
N TYR A 55 -6.24 0.95 1.68
CA TYR A 55 -5.40 0.29 2.67
C TYR A 55 -5.69 -1.22 2.74
N VAL A 56 -6.97 -1.60 2.82
CA VAL A 56 -7.40 -3.01 2.80
C VAL A 56 -6.99 -3.70 1.50
N ALA A 57 -7.18 -3.04 0.35
CA ALA A 57 -6.75 -3.59 -0.94
C ALA A 57 -5.24 -3.81 -0.99
N LEU A 58 -4.44 -2.84 -0.53
CA LEU A 58 -2.99 -2.92 -0.49
C LEU A 58 -2.51 -4.06 0.42
N ARG A 59 -3.05 -4.15 1.64
CA ARG A 59 -2.75 -5.23 2.59
C ARG A 59 -3.07 -6.60 2.03
N THR A 60 -4.23 -6.75 1.40
CA THR A 60 -4.67 -8.00 0.79
C THR A 60 -3.72 -8.42 -0.33
N ALA A 61 -3.35 -7.49 -1.21
CA ALA A 61 -2.47 -7.76 -2.35
C ALA A 61 -1.02 -8.08 -1.93
N LEU A 62 -0.57 -7.57 -0.79
CA LEU A 62 0.78 -7.80 -0.24
C LEU A 62 0.83 -8.87 0.85
N HIS A 63 -0.30 -9.50 1.19
CA HIS A 63 -0.43 -10.42 2.32
C HIS A 63 0.19 -9.86 3.62
N ALA A 64 -0.12 -8.59 3.92
CA ALA A 64 0.48 -7.85 5.03
C ALA A 64 -0.50 -7.54 6.17
N THR A 65 0.01 -7.54 7.40
CA THR A 65 -0.76 -7.11 8.58
C THR A 65 -0.77 -5.59 8.75
N ASP A 66 -1.47 -5.09 9.77
CA ASP A 66 -1.52 -3.65 10.06
C ASP A 66 -0.16 -3.11 10.53
N GLU A 67 0.60 -3.95 11.24
CA GLU A 67 1.92 -3.64 11.80
C GLU A 67 3.03 -3.67 10.75
N GLU A 68 2.76 -4.20 9.57
CA GLU A 68 3.75 -4.43 8.52
C GLU A 68 3.77 -3.38 7.41
N LEU A 69 2.81 -2.44 7.37
CA LEU A 69 2.70 -1.40 6.32
C LEU A 69 2.60 0.03 6.88
#